data_AF-A0A5B6W3P5-F1
#
_entry.id   AF-A0A5B6W3P5-F1
#
_cell.length_a   1.000
_cell.length_b   1.000
_cell.length_c   1.000
_cell.angle_alpha   90.00
_cell.angle_beta   90.00
_cell.angle_gamma   90.00
#
_symmetry.space_group_name_H-M   'P 1'
#
loop_
_entity.id
_entity.type
_entity.pdbx_description
1 polymer ?
#
loop_
_entity_poly.entity_id
_entity_poly.type
_entity_poly.pdbx_seq_one_letter_code
_entity_poly.pdbx_strand_id
1 'polypeptide(L)'
;MLSFILLALLAHASPIQCKHPHSHPHPKINIIILAGQSNMAGRGGVFKDTITETLTWDGMVPPECQPNPSILRLTANLTWVEAHEPLHADIDYNKTNGVGPGMPFANTVLNKDPNFGVIGLVPCAIGGTNISQWQKGELLYEQLVKRSQFAMQSGVYRAMLWYQGESDTENQQDAELYKDNLKRFFSDLSFDLKTPKLPIIQVGLASGPGAYIEEVREAQLKTDMPYVKCVDAKGLPLGPDGLHLTTPSQESHSAKCWLMLSLGQNNTPKDIFILAGQSNMAGRGGVNHGKWDGNIPPECKPKRSILRFTANLDWEVAREPLHVDIDVGKVCGVGPGMAFANEIIRSHRSGTGIIGLVPCAVGGTSINKWGKGSRLYDQLVKRANEALKDGGGTIRAILWYQGESDTLNKDDDETYKGKMVKLIEDLRLDLNLPSLPFIQIALASGEGTNTNIEMMRKAQMGIKMKNVKCVDAKGLPLNADNLHLTTMSEVKLGLKLAYTFLLSFSHFH
;
A
#
# COMPACT_ATOMS: atom_id res chain seq x y z
N MET A 1 0.89 -20.44 77.75
CA MET A 1 0.23 -19.88 76.54
C MET A 1 1.22 -19.03 75.73
N LEU A 2 2.35 -19.58 75.27
CA LEU A 2 3.30 -18.80 74.45
C LEU A 2 4.23 -19.64 73.56
N SER A 3 3.83 -20.86 73.18
CA SER A 3 4.65 -21.69 72.27
C SER A 3 3.85 -22.41 71.17
N PHE A 4 2.60 -22.00 70.92
CA PHE A 4 1.77 -22.54 69.83
C PHE A 4 1.29 -21.47 68.82
N ILE A 5 1.76 -20.22 68.94
CA ILE A 5 1.39 -19.12 68.01
C ILE A 5 2.50 -18.82 66.99
N LEU A 6 3.67 -19.47 67.06
CA LEU A 6 4.78 -19.19 66.13
C LEU A 6 4.88 -20.12 64.90
N LEU A 7 3.97 -21.11 64.75
CA LEU A 7 3.98 -22.04 63.60
C LEU A 7 2.81 -21.86 62.62
N ALA A 8 1.96 -20.84 62.80
CA ALA A 8 0.84 -20.55 61.90
C ALA A 8 1.09 -19.38 60.91
N LEU A 9 2.28 -18.77 60.91
CA LEU A 9 2.60 -17.62 60.05
C LEU A 9 3.66 -17.88 58.97
N LEU A 10 3.97 -19.14 58.66
CA LEU A 10 4.97 -19.51 57.63
C LEU A 10 4.39 -20.25 56.40
N ALA A 11 3.07 -20.14 56.13
CA ALA A 11 2.44 -20.78 54.98
C ALA A 11 1.73 -19.85 53.98
N HIS A 12 1.92 -18.52 54.07
CA HIS A 12 1.33 -17.56 53.10
C HIS A 12 2.31 -16.45 52.68
N ALA A 13 3.58 -16.79 52.47
CA ALA A 13 4.51 -15.92 51.76
C ALA A 13 4.45 -16.26 50.26
N SER A 14 3.51 -15.66 49.53
CA SER A 14 3.66 -15.55 48.08
C SER A 14 4.94 -14.76 47.79
N PRO A 15 5.76 -15.15 46.80
CA PRO A 15 6.93 -14.36 46.44
C PRO A 15 6.45 -12.97 46.05
N ILE A 16 6.95 -11.94 46.75
CA ILE A 16 6.80 -10.56 46.34
C ILE A 16 7.54 -10.45 45.01
N GLN A 17 6.80 -10.59 43.92
CA GLN A 17 7.27 -10.28 42.59
C GLN A 17 7.60 -8.79 42.63
N CYS A 18 8.90 -8.47 42.53
CA CYS A 18 9.37 -7.11 42.38
C CYS A 18 8.61 -6.52 41.19
N LYS A 19 7.67 -5.61 41.47
CA LYS A 19 6.97 -4.87 40.42
C LYS A 19 8.03 -4.04 39.72
N HIS A 20 8.54 -4.55 38.60
CA HIS A 20 9.29 -3.73 37.66
C HIS A 20 8.45 -2.47 37.41
N PRO A 21 9.02 -1.28 37.61
CA PRO A 21 8.31 -0.05 37.31
C PRO A 21 7.84 -0.14 35.87
N HIS A 22 6.56 0.12 35.66
CA HIS A 22 5.90 0.16 34.36
C HIS A 22 6.84 0.75 33.31
N SER A 23 7.44 -0.10 32.48
CA SER A 23 8.22 0.35 31.34
C SER A 23 7.23 1.08 30.43
N HIS A 24 7.37 2.39 30.34
CA HIS A 24 6.78 3.15 29.25
C HIS A 24 7.03 2.38 27.95
N PRO A 25 6.02 2.17 27.08
CA PRO A 25 6.27 1.55 25.80
C PRO A 25 7.25 2.47 25.08
N HIS A 26 8.51 2.04 24.93
CA HIS A 26 9.46 2.75 24.10
C HIS A 26 8.79 3.01 22.76
N PRO A 27 8.91 4.23 22.18
CA PRO A 27 8.40 4.47 20.84
C PRO A 27 8.97 3.39 19.92
N LYS A 28 8.10 2.58 19.30
CA LYS A 28 8.54 1.50 18.40
C LYS A 28 9.31 2.13 17.25
N ILE A 29 10.61 1.87 17.16
CA ILE A 29 11.47 2.37 16.09
C ILE A 29 11.05 1.68 14.78
N ASN A 30 10.92 2.45 13.70
CA ASN A 30 10.70 1.94 12.35
C ASN A 30 12.06 1.66 11.70
N ILE A 31 12.43 0.39 11.61
CA ILE A 31 13.78 -0.02 11.25
C ILE A 31 13.93 -0.12 9.73
N ILE A 32 14.97 0.52 9.21
CA ILE A 32 15.40 0.47 7.81
C ILE A 32 16.82 -0.08 7.76
N ILE A 33 17.00 -1.24 7.12
CA ILE A 33 18.31 -1.87 6.93
C ILE A 33 18.97 -1.25 5.69
N LEU A 34 20.22 -0.81 5.80
CA LEU A 34 21.00 -0.24 4.71
C LEU A 34 22.19 -1.16 4.42
N ALA A 35 22.15 -1.91 3.32
CA ALA A 35 23.20 -2.87 3.00
C ALA A 35 23.55 -2.89 1.51
N GLY A 36 24.72 -3.46 1.21
CA GLY A 36 25.30 -3.50 -0.12
C GLY A 36 26.75 -3.04 -0.08
N GLN A 37 27.17 -2.26 -1.07
CA GLN A 37 28.56 -1.80 -1.19
C GLN A 37 28.73 -0.28 -1.11
N SER A 38 29.80 0.26 -1.70
CA SER A 38 30.24 1.65 -1.55
C SER A 38 29.19 2.70 -1.89
N ASN A 39 28.32 2.48 -2.89
CA ASN A 39 27.24 3.42 -3.20
C ASN A 39 26.12 3.44 -2.14
N MET A 40 25.89 2.33 -1.40
CA MET A 40 25.06 2.33 -0.19
C MET A 40 25.81 2.91 1.02
N ALA A 41 27.09 2.56 1.18
CA ALA A 41 27.93 3.03 2.27
C ALA A 41 28.04 4.57 2.26
N GLY A 42 28.17 5.13 1.06
CA GLY A 42 28.21 6.55 0.78
C GLY A 42 29.60 7.00 0.30
N ARG A 43 29.65 7.61 -0.88
CA ARG A 43 30.85 8.22 -1.47
C ARG A 43 30.57 9.60 -2.07
N GLY A 44 29.35 10.12 -1.89
CA GLY A 44 29.02 11.48 -2.34
C GLY A 44 29.90 12.51 -1.63
N GLY A 45 30.55 13.38 -2.40
CA GLY A 45 31.47 14.40 -1.90
C GLY A 45 32.86 13.87 -1.54
N VAL A 46 33.16 12.58 -1.76
CA VAL A 46 34.52 12.05 -1.57
C VAL A 46 35.35 12.36 -2.81
N PHE A 47 36.52 12.97 -2.61
CA PHE A 47 37.47 13.31 -3.67
C PHE A 47 38.89 12.94 -3.26
N LYS A 48 39.80 12.83 -4.25
CA LYS A 48 41.23 12.68 -4.00
C LYS A 48 41.84 14.06 -3.77
N ASP A 49 42.28 14.32 -2.54
CA ASP A 49 42.95 15.56 -2.17
C ASP A 49 44.29 15.66 -2.90
N THR A 50 44.53 16.75 -3.61
CA THR A 50 45.71 16.92 -4.48
C THR A 50 47.01 17.21 -3.70
N ILE A 51 46.90 17.56 -2.41
CA ILE A 51 48.04 17.89 -1.55
C ILE A 51 48.50 16.64 -0.79
N THR A 52 47.55 15.92 -0.21
CA THR A 52 47.83 14.72 0.61
C THR A 52 47.80 13.42 -0.19
N GLU A 53 47.26 13.45 -1.41
CA GLU A 53 46.94 12.29 -2.25
C GLU A 53 46.00 11.26 -1.60
N THR A 54 45.33 11.63 -0.51
CA THR A 54 44.38 10.77 0.21
C THR A 54 42.95 11.06 -0.20
N LEU A 55 42.06 10.06 -0.03
CA LEU A 55 40.64 10.26 -0.25
C LEU A 55 40.03 10.97 0.97
N THR A 56 39.39 12.11 0.73
CA THR A 56 38.79 12.97 1.75
C THR A 56 37.35 13.27 1.38
N TRP A 57 36.45 13.32 2.37
CA TRP A 57 35.08 13.81 2.18
C TRP A 57 35.06 15.33 2.35
N ASP A 58 34.36 16.03 1.46
CA ASP A 58 34.21 17.50 1.47
C ASP A 58 33.47 18.06 2.70
N GLY A 59 32.82 17.19 3.49
CA GLY A 59 32.05 17.58 4.68
C GLY A 59 30.73 18.28 4.35
N MET A 60 30.33 18.34 3.08
CA MET A 60 29.13 19.03 2.64
C MET A 60 27.90 18.16 2.89
N VAL A 61 27.06 18.59 3.83
CA VAL A 61 25.77 17.95 4.14
C VAL A 61 24.63 18.80 3.58
N PRO A 62 23.93 18.34 2.52
CA PRO A 62 22.81 19.05 1.93
C PRO A 62 21.59 19.09 2.88
N PRO A 63 20.63 20.01 2.69
CA PRO A 63 19.43 20.13 3.53
C PRO A 63 18.65 18.83 3.72
N GLU A 64 18.55 18.03 2.67
CA GLU A 64 17.84 16.75 2.62
C GLU A 64 18.51 15.69 3.51
N CYS A 65 19.80 15.86 3.82
CA CYS A 65 20.59 14.95 4.65
C CYS A 65 20.79 15.45 6.09
N GLN A 66 20.16 16.57 6.47
CA GLN A 66 20.34 17.15 7.80
C GLN A 66 19.84 16.20 8.90
N PRO A 67 20.51 16.18 10.06
CA PRO A 67 20.12 15.36 11.19
C PRO A 67 18.74 15.76 11.73
N ASN A 68 18.05 14.78 12.31
CA ASN A 68 16.74 14.95 12.90
C ASN A 68 16.64 14.06 14.15
N PRO A 69 16.16 14.56 15.30
CA PRO A 69 16.03 13.75 16.52
C PRO A 69 15.13 12.51 16.38
N SER A 70 14.29 12.47 15.34
CA SER A 70 13.44 11.32 15.00
C SER A 70 14.09 10.34 14.02
N ILE A 71 15.34 10.55 13.63
CA ILE A 71 16.12 9.65 12.77
C ILE A 71 17.35 9.21 13.56
N LEU A 72 17.40 7.92 13.89
CA LEU A 72 18.45 7.30 14.65
C LEU A 72 19.32 6.40 13.76
N ARG A 73 20.57 6.19 14.15
CA ARG A 73 21.53 5.28 13.53
C ARG A 73 22.04 4.28 14.54
N LEU A 74 22.10 3.00 14.16
CA LEU A 74 22.74 1.96 14.97
C LEU A 74 24.25 1.96 14.71
N THR A 75 25.04 2.38 15.70
CA THR A 75 26.51 2.40 15.64
C THR A 75 27.11 0.99 15.55
N ALA A 76 28.42 0.90 15.29
CA ALA A 76 29.17 -0.36 15.31
C ALA A 76 29.07 -1.08 16.67
N ASN A 77 29.04 -0.31 17.76
CA ASN A 77 28.89 -0.80 19.13
C ASN A 77 27.43 -1.07 19.53
N LEU A 78 26.50 -1.17 18.57
CA LEU A 78 25.10 -1.48 18.79
C LEU A 78 24.37 -0.48 19.71
N THR A 79 24.77 0.79 19.64
CA THR A 79 24.09 1.90 20.33
C THR A 79 23.30 2.73 19.34
N TRP A 80 22.06 3.08 19.66
CA TRP A 80 21.26 4.05 18.90
C TRP A 80 21.71 5.47 19.22
N VAL A 81 22.08 6.23 18.20
CA VAL A 81 22.45 7.65 18.29
C VAL A 81 21.67 8.45 17.25
N GLU A 82 21.62 9.77 17.36
CA GLU A 82 21.10 10.63 16.29
C GLU A 82 21.89 10.37 14.99
N ALA A 83 21.18 10.26 13.87
CA ALA A 83 21.79 9.92 12.59
C ALA A 83 22.43 11.15 11.95
N HIS A 84 23.71 11.01 11.58
CA HIS A 84 24.47 12.00 10.79
C HIS A 84 25.22 11.27 9.67
N GLU A 85 25.39 11.92 8.52
CA GLU A 85 26.34 11.45 7.51
C GLU A 85 27.80 11.64 8.00
N PRO A 86 28.75 10.78 7.59
CA PRO A 86 28.56 9.55 6.81
C PRO A 86 28.02 8.40 7.66
N LEU A 87 26.88 7.82 7.27
CA LEU A 87 26.20 6.79 8.07
C LEU A 87 27.01 5.52 8.32
N HIS A 88 27.98 5.21 7.43
CA HIS A 88 28.80 4.01 7.50
C HIS A 88 30.21 4.25 8.06
N ALA A 89 30.51 5.41 8.63
CA ALA A 89 31.86 5.78 9.08
C ALA A 89 32.52 4.78 10.06
N ASP A 90 31.74 4.17 10.96
CA ASP A 90 32.21 3.14 11.90
C ASP A 90 31.90 1.71 11.45
N ILE A 91 31.29 1.55 10.26
CA ILE A 91 30.89 0.25 9.68
C ILE A 91 31.84 -0.13 8.55
N ASP A 92 31.92 0.71 7.51
CA ASP A 92 32.89 0.61 6.41
C ASP A 92 34.16 1.40 6.77
N TYR A 93 34.70 1.11 7.96
CA TYR A 93 35.72 1.94 8.64
C TYR A 93 37.07 1.98 7.93
N ASN A 94 37.34 1.02 7.03
CA ASN A 94 38.57 0.96 6.22
C ASN A 94 38.51 1.83 4.96
N LYS A 95 37.42 2.58 4.76
CA LYS A 95 37.20 3.43 3.57
C LYS A 95 36.80 4.84 4.00
N THR A 96 37.18 5.83 3.21
CA THR A 96 36.62 7.18 3.35
C THR A 96 35.16 7.16 2.89
N ASN A 97 34.26 7.47 3.81
CA ASN A 97 32.82 7.52 3.56
C ASN A 97 32.36 8.97 3.37
N GLY A 98 31.38 9.17 2.49
CA GLY A 98 30.69 10.44 2.29
C GLY A 98 29.17 10.23 2.35
N VAL A 99 28.42 11.07 1.65
CA VAL A 99 26.95 10.96 1.63
C VAL A 99 26.50 9.68 0.92
N GLY A 100 25.59 8.93 1.56
CA GLY A 100 24.84 7.81 0.99
C GLY A 100 23.34 8.11 0.88
N PRO A 101 22.50 7.11 0.57
CA PRO A 101 21.06 7.33 0.39
C PRO A 101 20.27 7.32 1.71
N GLY A 102 20.88 6.97 2.84
CA GLY A 102 20.16 6.70 4.09
C GLY A 102 19.49 7.93 4.71
N MET A 103 20.23 9.03 4.94
CA MET A 103 19.67 10.26 5.49
C MET A 103 18.61 10.91 4.57
N PRO A 104 18.85 11.11 3.26
CA PRO A 104 17.85 11.73 2.39
C PRO A 104 16.60 10.86 2.23
N PHE A 105 16.73 9.52 2.26
CA PHE A 105 15.58 8.62 2.32
C PHE A 105 14.76 8.82 3.60
N ALA A 106 15.40 8.80 4.77
CA ALA A 106 14.72 8.92 6.06
C ALA A 106 14.01 10.28 6.23
N ASN A 107 14.68 11.38 5.87
CA ASN A 107 14.07 12.71 5.87
C ASN A 107 12.91 12.80 4.89
N THR A 108 13.02 12.22 3.68
CA THR A 108 11.92 12.15 2.72
C THR A 108 10.71 11.41 3.30
N VAL A 109 10.95 10.27 3.98
CA VAL A 109 9.88 9.51 4.66
C VAL A 109 9.17 10.38 5.68
N LEU A 110 9.89 11.05 6.58
CA LEU A 110 9.26 11.91 7.61
C LEU A 110 8.57 13.13 7.02
N ASN A 111 9.13 13.73 5.97
CA ASN A 111 8.53 14.88 5.29
C ASN A 111 7.22 14.52 4.59
N LYS A 112 7.14 13.32 3.99
CA LYS A 112 5.95 12.82 3.29
C LYS A 112 4.94 12.16 4.23
N ASP A 113 5.42 11.61 5.34
CA ASP A 113 4.62 11.01 6.40
C ASP A 113 5.11 11.44 7.79
N PRO A 114 4.70 12.62 8.29
CA PRO A 114 5.11 13.10 9.62
C PRO A 114 4.68 12.18 10.78
N ASN A 115 3.72 11.29 10.54
CA ASN A 115 3.23 10.32 11.52
C ASN A 115 3.93 8.96 11.43
N PHE A 116 4.94 8.80 10.56
CA PHE A 116 5.68 7.55 10.42
C PHE A 116 6.31 7.11 11.75
N GLY A 117 6.69 8.09 12.59
CA GLY A 117 7.35 7.88 13.87
C GLY A 117 8.87 7.82 13.74
N VAL A 118 9.56 7.47 14.83
CA VAL A 118 11.03 7.41 14.86
C VAL A 118 11.54 6.39 13.84
N ILE A 119 12.50 6.78 13.01
CA ILE A 119 13.19 5.93 12.03
C ILE A 119 14.51 5.48 12.63
N GLY A 120 14.83 4.19 12.52
CA GLY A 120 16.12 3.63 12.91
C GLY A 120 16.86 3.06 11.70
N LEU A 121 17.95 3.70 11.30
CA LEU A 121 18.83 3.27 10.23
C LEU A 121 19.85 2.26 10.76
N VAL A 122 19.95 1.10 10.10
CA VAL A 122 20.90 0.03 10.42
C VAL A 122 21.92 -0.08 9.28
N PRO A 123 23.02 0.68 9.34
CA PRO A 123 24.07 0.63 8.32
C PRO A 123 24.84 -0.69 8.41
N CYS A 124 24.98 -1.36 7.28
CA CYS A 124 25.67 -2.65 7.14
C CYS A 124 26.54 -2.73 5.88
N ALA A 125 26.46 -1.77 4.95
CA ALA A 125 27.17 -1.85 3.67
C ALA A 125 28.70 -1.77 3.82
N ILE A 126 29.43 -2.49 2.96
CA ILE A 126 30.91 -2.56 2.95
C ILE A 126 31.42 -2.39 1.51
N GLY A 127 32.33 -1.43 1.28
CA GLY A 127 32.78 -1.09 -0.08
C GLY A 127 33.64 -2.17 -0.74
N GLY A 128 33.37 -2.44 -2.03
CA GLY A 128 34.19 -3.33 -2.88
C GLY A 128 33.95 -4.81 -2.65
N THR A 129 32.71 -5.21 -2.37
CA THR A 129 32.34 -6.60 -2.08
C THR A 129 31.44 -7.20 -3.15
N ASN A 130 31.69 -8.46 -3.52
CA ASN A 130 30.84 -9.25 -4.41
C ASN A 130 29.66 -9.88 -3.67
N ILE A 131 28.57 -10.20 -4.38
CA ILE A 131 27.38 -10.84 -3.78
C ILE A 131 27.69 -12.21 -3.16
N SER A 132 28.76 -12.87 -3.62
CA SER A 132 29.24 -14.13 -3.06
C SER A 132 29.69 -13.99 -1.59
N GLN A 133 30.22 -12.82 -1.19
CA GLN A 133 30.63 -12.53 0.19
C GLN A 133 29.44 -12.19 1.11
N TRP A 134 28.24 -12.06 0.53
CA TRP A 134 26.98 -11.82 1.24
C TRP A 134 26.12 -13.07 1.36
N GLN A 135 26.61 -14.25 0.96
CA GLN A 135 25.86 -15.49 1.11
C GLN A 135 25.81 -15.94 2.58
N LYS A 136 24.78 -16.72 2.94
CA LYS A 136 24.62 -17.22 4.30
C LYS A 136 25.85 -17.98 4.79
N GLY A 137 26.28 -17.70 6.02
CA GLY A 137 27.53 -18.21 6.60
C GLY A 137 28.76 -17.34 6.35
N GLU A 138 28.71 -16.40 5.39
CA GLU A 138 29.80 -15.45 5.16
C GLU A 138 29.79 -14.32 6.19
N LEU A 139 30.97 -13.76 6.47
CA LEU A 139 31.15 -12.75 7.53
C LEU A 139 30.20 -11.54 7.39
N LEU A 140 30.01 -11.03 6.17
CA LEU A 140 29.17 -9.85 5.92
C LEU A 140 27.69 -10.15 6.16
N TYR A 141 27.24 -11.33 5.74
CA TYR A 141 25.88 -11.80 5.98
C TYR A 141 25.60 -11.93 7.48
N GLU A 142 26.47 -12.62 8.21
CA GLU A 142 26.30 -12.86 9.65
C GLU A 142 26.32 -11.55 10.44
N GLN A 143 27.16 -10.59 10.05
CA GLN A 143 27.18 -9.26 10.65
C GLN A 143 25.88 -8.50 10.37
N LEU A 144 25.36 -8.53 9.14
CA LEU A 144 24.10 -7.91 8.76
C LEU A 144 22.93 -8.49 9.56
N VAL A 145 22.84 -9.82 9.66
CA VAL A 145 21.78 -10.51 10.43
C VAL A 145 21.88 -10.15 11.91
N LYS A 146 23.08 -10.22 12.51
CA LYS A 146 23.29 -9.88 13.92
C LYS A 146 22.88 -8.44 14.25
N ARG A 147 23.30 -7.47 13.43
CA ARG A 147 22.95 -6.04 13.61
C ARG A 147 21.45 -5.83 13.45
N SER A 148 20.84 -6.47 12.46
CA SER A 148 19.40 -6.37 12.21
C SER A 148 18.58 -6.98 13.35
N GLN A 149 18.96 -8.16 13.86
CA GLN A 149 18.29 -8.82 14.98
C GLN A 149 18.41 -8.02 16.28
N PHE A 150 19.56 -7.38 16.53
CA PHE A 150 19.70 -6.44 17.64
C PHE A 150 18.73 -5.26 17.51
N ALA A 151 18.68 -4.63 16.33
CA ALA A 151 17.79 -3.50 16.06
C ALA A 151 16.31 -3.83 16.35
N MET A 152 15.88 -5.05 16.00
CA MET A 152 14.50 -5.52 16.18
C MET A 152 14.03 -5.53 17.64
N GLN A 153 14.95 -5.56 18.60
CA GLN A 153 14.61 -5.46 20.03
C GLN A 153 13.96 -4.11 20.39
N SER A 154 14.21 -3.07 19.58
CA SER A 154 13.72 -1.70 19.80
C SER A 154 12.60 -1.30 18.84
N GLY A 155 12.20 -2.14 17.89
CA GLY A 155 11.39 -1.69 16.77
C GLY A 155 10.80 -2.77 15.88
N VAL A 156 10.39 -2.37 14.67
CA VAL A 156 9.84 -3.24 13.63
C VAL A 156 10.51 -2.96 12.31
N TYR A 157 10.87 -4.00 11.56
CA TYR A 157 11.38 -3.83 10.19
C TYR A 157 10.33 -3.21 9.29
N ARG A 158 10.72 -2.16 8.55
CA ARG A 158 9.89 -1.54 7.52
C ARG A 158 10.40 -1.79 6.12
N ALA A 159 11.72 -1.82 5.94
CA ALA A 159 12.33 -2.10 4.66
C ALA A 159 13.80 -2.48 4.80
N MET A 160 14.35 -3.04 3.74
CA MET A 160 15.77 -3.06 3.44
C MET A 160 16.03 -2.28 2.15
N LEU A 161 17.02 -1.39 2.18
CA LEU A 161 17.61 -0.80 0.98
C LEU A 161 18.86 -1.60 0.63
N TRP A 162 18.94 -2.08 -0.61
CA TRP A 162 20.04 -2.88 -1.13
C TRP A 162 20.65 -2.24 -2.37
N TYR A 163 21.89 -1.75 -2.28
CA TYR A 163 22.62 -1.22 -3.44
C TYR A 163 24.00 -1.88 -3.52
N GLN A 164 24.10 -2.86 -4.41
CA GLN A 164 25.29 -3.67 -4.62
C GLN A 164 25.28 -4.27 -6.02
N GLY A 165 26.46 -4.61 -6.53
CA GLY A 165 26.66 -5.43 -7.72
C GLY A 165 27.80 -4.95 -8.59
N GLU A 166 28.36 -3.76 -8.30
CA GLU A 166 29.40 -3.18 -9.16
C GLU A 166 30.64 -4.07 -9.20
N SER A 167 31.05 -4.68 -8.08
CA SER A 167 32.21 -5.60 -8.09
C SER A 167 31.94 -6.87 -8.91
N ASP A 168 30.69 -7.32 -8.98
CA ASP A 168 30.30 -8.51 -9.75
C ASP A 168 30.29 -8.27 -11.27
N THR A 169 30.51 -7.02 -11.73
CA THR A 169 30.60 -6.72 -13.17
C THR A 169 31.98 -6.99 -13.76
N GLU A 170 33.00 -7.27 -12.95
CA GLU A 170 34.39 -7.49 -13.39
C GLU A 170 34.61 -8.86 -14.03
N ASN A 171 33.92 -9.88 -13.52
CA ASN A 171 34.10 -11.27 -13.96
C ASN A 171 32.79 -11.82 -14.54
N GLN A 172 32.87 -12.48 -15.69
CA GLN A 172 31.71 -13.08 -16.36
C GLN A 172 30.97 -14.09 -15.47
N GLN A 173 31.73 -14.94 -14.76
CA GLN A 173 31.15 -15.98 -13.91
C GLN A 173 30.35 -15.37 -12.75
N ASP A 174 30.86 -14.29 -12.14
CA ASP A 174 30.16 -13.59 -11.07
C ASP A 174 28.88 -12.92 -11.60
N ALA A 175 28.95 -12.26 -12.76
CA ALA A 175 27.79 -11.66 -13.41
C ALA A 175 26.70 -12.69 -13.78
N GLU A 176 27.10 -13.85 -14.32
CA GLU A 176 26.19 -14.95 -14.67
C GLU A 176 25.50 -15.55 -13.43
N LEU A 177 26.23 -15.68 -12.31
CA LEU A 177 25.70 -16.21 -11.05
C LEU A 177 24.95 -15.17 -10.21
N TYR A 178 25.05 -13.89 -10.56
CA TYR A 178 24.55 -12.78 -9.74
C TYR A 178 23.08 -12.93 -9.38
N LYS A 179 22.23 -13.25 -10.37
CA LYS A 179 20.77 -13.37 -10.17
C LYS A 179 20.40 -14.41 -9.11
N ASP A 180 21.03 -15.58 -9.18
CA ASP A 180 20.71 -16.69 -8.28
C ASP A 180 21.27 -16.45 -6.88
N ASN A 181 22.48 -15.89 -6.79
CA ASN A 181 23.09 -15.49 -5.53
C ASN A 181 22.29 -14.37 -4.83
N LEU A 182 21.77 -13.41 -5.59
CA LEU A 182 20.92 -12.34 -5.07
C LEU A 182 19.58 -12.89 -4.54
N LYS A 183 18.92 -13.76 -5.30
CA LYS A 183 17.68 -14.42 -4.86
C LYS A 183 17.88 -15.25 -3.60
N ARG A 184 18.97 -16.01 -3.54
CA ARG A 184 19.34 -16.81 -2.37
C ARG A 184 19.56 -15.92 -1.15
N PHE A 185 20.37 -14.86 -1.31
CA PHE A 185 20.63 -13.87 -0.27
C PHE A 185 19.34 -13.29 0.33
N PHE A 186 18.41 -12.79 -0.51
CA PHE A 186 17.16 -12.22 -0.02
C PHE A 186 16.24 -13.26 0.66
N SER A 187 16.22 -14.48 0.15
CA SER A 187 15.42 -15.58 0.72
C SER A 187 15.97 -15.98 2.10
N ASP A 188 17.28 -16.19 2.20
CA ASP A 188 17.96 -16.54 3.44
C ASP A 188 17.80 -15.43 4.48
N LEU A 189 18.01 -14.17 4.08
CA LEU A 189 17.87 -13.02 4.97
C LEU A 189 16.45 -12.90 5.53
N SER A 190 15.43 -13.00 4.67
CA SER A 190 14.04 -12.91 5.10
C SER A 190 13.66 -14.05 6.06
N PHE A 191 14.24 -15.23 5.87
CA PHE A 191 14.09 -16.38 6.75
C PHE A 191 14.76 -16.15 8.12
N ASP A 192 16.03 -15.74 8.16
CA ASP A 192 16.79 -15.55 9.40
C ASP A 192 16.32 -14.34 10.23
N LEU A 193 15.77 -13.32 9.58
CA LEU A 193 15.07 -12.21 10.24
C LEU A 193 13.61 -12.53 10.60
N LYS A 194 13.13 -13.74 10.30
CA LYS A 194 11.75 -14.19 10.55
C LYS A 194 10.69 -13.23 10.00
N THR A 195 11.00 -12.60 8.86
CA THR A 195 10.16 -11.58 8.22
C THR A 195 10.02 -11.93 6.74
N PRO A 196 9.24 -12.98 6.38
CA PRO A 196 9.14 -13.48 5.01
C PRO A 196 8.51 -12.48 4.02
N LYS A 197 7.94 -11.39 4.53
CA LYS A 197 7.35 -10.29 3.76
C LYS A 197 8.14 -8.98 3.86
N LEU A 198 9.42 -9.05 4.24
CA LEU A 198 10.27 -7.87 4.37
C LEU A 198 10.32 -7.14 3.02
N PRO A 199 9.87 -5.86 2.93
CA PRO A 199 10.02 -5.10 1.71
C PRO A 199 11.50 -4.84 1.44
N ILE A 200 11.99 -5.28 0.28
CA ILE A 200 13.36 -5.05 -0.17
C ILE A 200 13.31 -4.13 -1.38
N ILE A 201 14.03 -3.02 -1.31
CA ILE A 201 14.20 -2.08 -2.41
C ILE A 201 15.65 -2.19 -2.85
N GLN A 202 15.86 -2.94 -3.93
CA GLN A 202 17.16 -3.04 -4.56
C GLN A 202 17.37 -1.96 -5.61
N VAL A 203 18.61 -1.79 -6.07
CA VAL A 203 18.99 -0.76 -7.02
C VAL A 203 19.63 -1.38 -8.26
N GLY A 204 19.07 -1.04 -9.43
CA GLY A 204 19.70 -1.29 -10.73
C GLY A 204 20.90 -0.38 -10.90
N LEU A 205 22.10 -0.95 -11.05
CA LEU A 205 23.37 -0.21 -10.97
C LEU A 205 23.45 1.01 -11.90
N ALA A 206 23.94 2.15 -11.41
CA ALA A 206 24.26 3.29 -12.26
C ALA A 206 25.52 3.08 -13.11
N SER A 207 26.46 2.30 -12.59
CA SER A 207 27.86 2.19 -13.01
C SER A 207 28.44 0.84 -12.55
N GLY A 208 29.61 0.48 -13.10
CA GLY A 208 30.37 -0.70 -12.72
C GLY A 208 31.78 -0.64 -13.31
N PRO A 209 32.81 -1.14 -12.60
CA PRO A 209 34.20 -1.14 -13.07
C PRO A 209 34.45 -2.13 -14.23
N GLY A 210 33.64 -3.18 -14.35
CA GLY A 210 33.82 -4.25 -15.32
C GLY A 210 32.83 -4.29 -16.49
N ALA A 211 33.16 -5.12 -17.48
CA ALA A 211 32.47 -5.19 -18.78
C ALA A 211 31.04 -5.78 -18.71
N TYR A 212 30.68 -6.47 -17.62
CA TYR A 212 29.45 -7.25 -17.51
C TYR A 212 28.33 -6.51 -16.75
N ILE A 213 28.30 -5.18 -16.86
CA ILE A 213 27.34 -4.33 -16.14
C ILE A 213 25.89 -4.59 -16.57
N GLU A 214 25.65 -4.84 -17.85
CA GLU A 214 24.28 -5.03 -18.35
C GLU A 214 23.72 -6.40 -17.92
N GLU A 215 24.55 -7.45 -17.80
CA GLU A 215 24.13 -8.74 -17.24
C GLU A 215 23.69 -8.61 -15.77
N VAL A 216 24.50 -7.93 -14.93
CA VAL A 216 24.17 -7.68 -13.52
C VAL A 216 22.90 -6.82 -13.39
N ARG A 217 22.78 -5.77 -14.22
CA ARG A 217 21.57 -4.92 -14.24
C ARG A 217 20.34 -5.70 -14.68
N GLU A 218 20.44 -6.56 -15.68
CA GLU A 218 19.32 -7.39 -16.11
C GLU A 218 18.85 -8.30 -14.97
N ALA A 219 19.78 -8.90 -14.23
CA ALA A 219 19.48 -9.72 -13.05
C ALA A 219 18.72 -8.93 -11.96
N GLN A 220 19.13 -7.68 -11.68
CA GLN A 220 18.49 -6.80 -10.70
C GLN A 220 17.09 -6.34 -11.14
N LEU A 221 16.94 -5.94 -12.40
CA LEU A 221 15.67 -5.46 -12.95
C LEU A 221 14.65 -6.60 -13.11
N LYS A 222 15.12 -7.84 -13.32
CA LYS A 222 14.29 -9.04 -13.53
C LYS A 222 14.41 -10.06 -12.40
N THR A 223 14.58 -9.62 -11.16
CA THR A 223 14.73 -10.52 -10.00
C THR A 223 13.45 -11.32 -9.71
N ASP A 224 12.26 -10.86 -10.08
CA ASP A 224 10.98 -11.62 -9.98
C ASP A 224 10.76 -12.27 -8.58
N MET A 225 10.68 -11.44 -7.55
CA MET A 225 10.37 -11.85 -6.17
C MET A 225 9.27 -10.94 -5.59
N PRO A 226 8.26 -11.48 -4.87
CA PRO A 226 7.02 -10.77 -4.52
C PRO A 226 7.19 -9.56 -3.60
N TYR A 227 8.27 -9.52 -2.80
CA TYR A 227 8.57 -8.44 -1.85
C TYR A 227 9.81 -7.64 -2.23
N VAL A 228 10.32 -7.83 -3.45
CA VAL A 228 11.50 -7.13 -3.96
C VAL A 228 11.08 -6.18 -5.07
N LYS A 229 11.45 -4.90 -4.93
CA LYS A 229 11.27 -3.87 -5.98
C LYS A 229 12.64 -3.33 -6.36
N CYS A 230 12.80 -2.94 -7.62
CA CYS A 230 14.05 -2.41 -8.14
C CYS A 230 13.89 -0.95 -8.57
N VAL A 231 14.76 -0.08 -8.08
CA VAL A 231 14.89 1.32 -8.53
C VAL A 231 16.05 1.40 -9.50
N ASP A 232 15.84 1.96 -10.69
CA ASP A 232 16.94 2.14 -11.64
C ASP A 232 17.74 3.43 -11.36
N ALA A 233 19.05 3.26 -11.14
CA ALA A 233 20.02 4.33 -10.96
C ALA A 233 20.75 4.72 -12.26
N LYS A 234 20.50 4.04 -13.39
CA LYS A 234 21.12 4.38 -14.69
C LYS A 234 20.90 5.85 -15.04
N GLY A 235 21.98 6.50 -15.49
CA GLY A 235 21.98 7.90 -15.91
C GLY A 235 22.08 8.92 -14.77
N LEU A 236 22.14 8.49 -13.50
CA LEU A 236 22.45 9.41 -12.40
C LEU A 236 23.92 9.89 -12.50
N PRO A 237 24.19 11.19 -12.24
CA PRO A 237 25.54 11.72 -12.24
C PRO A 237 26.51 10.97 -11.31
N LEU A 238 27.69 10.67 -11.85
CA LEU A 238 28.79 10.01 -11.13
C LEU A 238 29.84 11.04 -10.72
N GLY A 239 30.59 10.73 -9.66
CA GLY A 239 31.73 11.50 -9.21
C GLY A 239 32.91 11.42 -10.19
N PRO A 240 34.04 12.07 -9.86
CA PRO A 240 35.20 12.13 -10.75
C PRO A 240 35.81 10.77 -11.10
N ASP A 241 35.57 9.74 -10.28
CA ASP A 241 36.05 8.37 -10.54
C ASP A 241 35.20 7.61 -11.58
N GLY A 242 34.08 8.19 -12.03
CA GLY A 242 33.18 7.54 -12.96
C GLY A 242 32.50 6.27 -12.42
N LEU A 243 32.54 6.06 -11.10
CA LEU A 243 32.01 4.85 -10.46
C LEU A 243 30.99 5.17 -9.37
N HIS A 244 31.23 6.16 -8.51
CA HIS A 244 30.34 6.43 -7.39
C HIS A 244 29.35 7.54 -7.68
N LEU A 245 28.14 7.46 -7.10
CA LEU A 245 27.14 8.53 -7.21
C LEU A 245 27.63 9.81 -6.50
N THR A 246 27.35 10.97 -7.09
CA THR A 246 27.53 12.27 -6.43
C THR A 246 26.53 12.47 -5.30
N THR A 247 26.75 13.44 -4.41
CA THR A 247 25.81 13.80 -3.33
C THR A 247 24.39 14.08 -3.86
N PRO A 248 24.18 14.95 -4.88
CA PRO A 248 22.84 15.17 -5.44
C PRO A 248 22.19 13.92 -6.07
N SER A 249 23.01 13.01 -6.63
CA SER A 249 22.53 11.74 -7.16
C SER A 249 22.01 10.81 -6.06
N GLN A 250 22.66 10.80 -4.90
CA GLN A 250 22.21 10.03 -3.73
C GLN A 250 20.83 10.52 -3.25
N GLU A 251 20.61 11.83 -3.20
CA GLU A 251 19.30 12.42 -2.87
C GLU A 251 18.22 12.02 -3.88
N SER A 252 18.50 12.22 -5.17
CA SER A 252 17.57 11.89 -6.27
C SER A 252 17.19 10.41 -6.28
N HIS A 253 18.16 9.54 -6.03
CA HIS A 253 17.95 8.10 -5.90
C HIS A 253 17.07 7.76 -4.69
N SER A 254 17.32 8.39 -3.54
CA SER A 254 16.59 8.14 -2.30
C SER A 254 15.10 8.49 -2.40
N ALA A 255 14.75 9.54 -3.13
CA ALA A 255 13.36 9.89 -3.42
C ALA A 255 12.63 8.78 -4.21
N LYS A 256 13.32 8.13 -5.16
CA LYS A 256 12.78 6.97 -5.90
C LYS A 256 12.61 5.76 -4.99
N CYS A 257 13.55 5.50 -4.08
CA CYS A 257 13.42 4.44 -3.07
C CYS A 257 12.22 4.67 -2.16
N TRP A 258 11.99 5.90 -1.69
CA TRP A 258 10.79 6.23 -0.92
C TRP A 258 9.50 5.94 -1.70
N LEU A 259 9.43 6.36 -2.97
CA LEU A 259 8.25 6.09 -3.80
C LEU A 259 7.98 4.58 -3.87
N MET A 260 9.00 3.77 -4.12
CA MET A 260 8.87 2.30 -4.13
C MET A 260 8.46 1.73 -2.77
N LEU A 261 8.96 2.26 -1.65
CA LEU A 261 8.50 1.83 -0.33
C LEU A 261 7.02 2.16 -0.12
N SER A 262 6.61 3.37 -0.48
CA SER A 262 5.22 3.82 -0.32
C SER A 262 4.24 2.99 -1.16
N LEU A 263 4.67 2.51 -2.33
CA LEU A 263 3.92 1.58 -3.18
C LEU A 263 3.98 0.14 -2.63
N GLY A 264 5.11 -0.29 -2.05
CA GLY A 264 5.35 -1.63 -1.52
C GLY A 264 4.77 -1.91 -0.12
N GLN A 265 4.43 -0.87 0.65
CA GLN A 265 3.71 -0.99 1.93
C GLN A 265 2.22 -1.42 1.74
N ASN A 266 1.73 -1.52 0.50
CA ASN A 266 0.37 -1.98 0.15
C ASN A 266 0.23 -3.51 0.01
N ASN A 267 1.10 -4.30 0.66
CA ASN A 267 1.05 -5.78 0.62
C ASN A 267 0.14 -6.40 1.71
N THR A 268 -0.69 -5.59 2.36
CA THR A 268 -1.90 -6.07 3.03
C THR A 268 -2.94 -6.39 1.95
N PRO A 269 -3.43 -7.63 1.85
CA PRO A 269 -4.48 -7.99 0.91
C PRO A 269 -5.65 -7.01 1.00
N LYS A 270 -6.07 -6.47 -0.14
CA LYS A 270 -7.18 -5.53 -0.21
C LYS A 270 -8.50 -6.28 -0.21
N ASP A 271 -9.45 -5.85 0.60
CA ASP A 271 -10.85 -6.19 0.44
C ASP A 271 -11.45 -5.24 -0.61
N ILE A 272 -11.68 -5.77 -1.81
CA ILE A 272 -12.07 -4.99 -2.98
C ILE A 272 -13.59 -5.01 -3.16
N PHE A 273 -14.18 -3.84 -3.36
CA PHE A 273 -15.60 -3.64 -3.62
C PHE A 273 -15.79 -2.91 -4.95
N ILE A 274 -16.57 -3.51 -5.85
CA ILE A 274 -16.91 -2.91 -7.14
C ILE A 274 -18.15 -2.04 -6.95
N LEU A 275 -18.09 -0.79 -7.37
CA LEU A 275 -19.18 0.18 -7.29
C LEU A 275 -19.73 0.43 -8.69
N ALA A 276 -20.87 -0.17 -9.02
CA ALA A 276 -21.41 -0.16 -10.39
C ALA A 276 -22.89 0.22 -10.45
N GLY A 277 -23.36 0.55 -11.65
CA GLY A 277 -24.71 1.02 -11.90
C GLY A 277 -24.73 2.39 -12.57
N GLN A 278 -25.63 3.29 -12.13
CA GLN A 278 -25.79 4.61 -12.74
C GLN A 278 -25.52 5.78 -11.78
N SER A 279 -26.13 6.94 -12.02
CA SER A 279 -25.77 8.22 -11.41
C SER A 279 -25.87 8.25 -9.88
N ASN A 280 -26.80 7.53 -9.24
CA ASN A 280 -26.85 7.45 -7.78
C ASN A 280 -25.70 6.61 -7.19
N MET A 281 -25.21 5.55 -7.88
CA MET A 281 -23.94 4.91 -7.48
C MET A 281 -22.74 5.83 -7.77
N ALA A 282 -22.75 6.49 -8.93
CA ALA A 282 -21.66 7.39 -9.33
C ALA A 282 -21.50 8.56 -8.33
N GLY A 283 -22.63 9.03 -7.80
CA GLY A 283 -22.73 10.08 -6.81
C GLY A 283 -23.21 11.39 -7.41
N ARG A 284 -24.29 11.94 -6.84
CA ARG A 284 -24.86 13.26 -7.16
C ARG A 284 -25.24 14.04 -5.90
N GLY A 285 -24.91 13.54 -4.71
CA GLY A 285 -25.12 14.26 -3.47
C GLY A 285 -24.35 15.59 -3.48
N GLY A 286 -25.06 16.69 -3.21
CA GLY A 286 -24.49 18.04 -3.18
C GLY A 286 -24.27 18.65 -4.57
N VAL A 287 -24.66 17.97 -5.65
CA VAL A 287 -24.62 18.55 -7.00
C VAL A 287 -25.89 19.38 -7.22
N ASN A 288 -25.71 20.66 -7.53
CA ASN A 288 -26.78 21.57 -7.88
C ASN A 288 -26.36 22.44 -9.08
N HIS A 289 -27.25 22.60 -10.07
CA HIS A 289 -26.98 23.32 -11.33
C HIS A 289 -25.63 22.96 -11.98
N GLY A 290 -25.29 21.67 -12.00
CA GLY A 290 -24.04 21.19 -12.60
C GLY A 290 -22.77 21.53 -11.80
N LYS A 291 -22.89 21.93 -10.54
CA LYS A 291 -21.75 22.17 -9.65
C LYS A 291 -21.92 21.39 -8.35
N TRP A 292 -20.86 20.73 -7.91
CA TRP A 292 -20.83 20.10 -6.60
C TRP A 292 -20.45 21.12 -5.52
N ASP A 293 -21.12 21.05 -4.37
CA ASP A 293 -20.91 21.96 -3.24
C ASP A 293 -19.62 21.71 -2.44
N GLY A 294 -18.97 20.55 -2.65
CA GLY A 294 -17.74 20.16 -1.96
C GLY A 294 -17.95 19.71 -0.51
N ASN A 295 -19.20 19.56 -0.06
CA ASN A 295 -19.51 19.18 1.31
C ASN A 295 -19.25 17.69 1.55
N ILE A 296 -18.29 17.38 2.43
CA ILE A 296 -17.94 16.02 2.84
C ILE A 296 -18.41 15.73 4.26
N PRO A 297 -19.42 14.86 4.45
CA PRO A 297 -19.84 14.40 5.77
C PRO A 297 -18.72 13.64 6.51
N PRO A 298 -18.73 13.61 7.86
CA PRO A 298 -17.76 12.86 8.66
C PRO A 298 -17.61 11.38 8.26
N GLU A 299 -18.71 10.73 7.90
CA GLU A 299 -18.79 9.33 7.48
C GLU A 299 -18.10 9.08 6.13
N CYS A 300 -17.88 10.13 5.33
CA CYS A 300 -17.24 10.05 4.03
C CYS A 300 -15.78 10.54 4.05
N LYS A 301 -15.21 10.85 5.23
CA LYS A 301 -13.83 11.35 5.32
C LYS A 301 -12.82 10.32 4.79
N PRO A 302 -11.77 10.78 4.08
CA PRO A 302 -10.74 9.89 3.55
C PRO A 302 -9.90 9.27 4.68
N LYS A 303 -9.45 8.04 4.47
CA LYS A 303 -8.48 7.31 5.32
C LYS A 303 -7.46 6.63 4.42
N ARG A 304 -6.19 6.53 4.87
CA ARG A 304 -5.13 5.87 4.10
C ARG A 304 -5.43 4.39 3.81
N SER A 305 -6.22 3.74 4.66
CA SER A 305 -6.67 2.35 4.49
C SER A 305 -7.90 2.21 3.58
N ILE A 306 -8.37 3.27 2.93
CA ILE A 306 -9.43 3.22 1.91
C ILE A 306 -8.84 3.77 0.61
N LEU A 307 -8.70 2.91 -0.39
CA LEU A 307 -8.14 3.23 -1.69
C LEU A 307 -9.22 3.24 -2.76
N ARG A 308 -8.99 4.01 -3.82
CA ARG A 308 -9.83 4.10 -5.02
C ARG A 308 -8.99 3.72 -6.23
N PHE A 309 -9.55 2.89 -7.11
CA PHE A 309 -8.92 2.51 -8.36
C PHE A 309 -9.27 3.51 -9.45
N THR A 310 -8.28 4.25 -9.95
CA THR A 310 -8.46 5.39 -10.86
C THR A 310 -8.73 4.93 -12.29
N ALA A 311 -9.08 5.87 -13.18
CA ALA A 311 -9.19 5.61 -14.62
C ALA A 311 -7.87 5.15 -15.25
N ASN A 312 -6.73 5.56 -14.68
CA ASN A 312 -5.39 5.19 -15.12
C ASN A 312 -4.94 3.80 -14.64
N LEU A 313 -5.82 3.06 -13.94
CA LEU A 313 -5.55 1.73 -13.40
C LEU A 313 -4.54 1.73 -12.23
N ASP A 314 -4.52 2.83 -11.47
CA ASP A 314 -3.68 2.97 -10.28
C ASP A 314 -4.54 3.06 -9.01
N TRP A 315 -3.96 2.70 -7.86
CA TRP A 315 -4.57 2.90 -6.55
C TRP A 315 -4.15 4.25 -5.95
N GLU A 316 -5.13 5.03 -5.49
CA GLU A 316 -4.91 6.25 -4.72
C GLU A 316 -5.76 6.26 -3.44
N VAL A 317 -5.48 7.18 -2.51
CA VAL A 317 -6.36 7.36 -1.33
C VAL A 317 -7.74 7.83 -1.80
N ALA A 318 -8.79 7.09 -1.43
CA ALA A 318 -10.15 7.37 -1.86
C ALA A 318 -10.67 8.70 -1.29
N ARG A 319 -11.24 9.53 -2.17
CA ARG A 319 -11.89 10.81 -1.87
C ARG A 319 -13.13 10.94 -2.75
N GLU A 320 -14.20 11.50 -2.20
CA GLU A 320 -15.34 11.91 -3.05
C GLU A 320 -14.92 13.08 -3.95
N PRO A 321 -15.48 13.18 -5.17
CA PRO A 321 -16.40 12.23 -5.82
C PRO A 321 -15.67 11.01 -6.39
N LEU A 322 -16.07 9.79 -5.99
CA LEU A 322 -15.34 8.57 -6.38
C LEU A 322 -15.33 8.27 -7.89
N HIS A 323 -16.29 8.78 -8.64
CA HIS A 323 -16.46 8.52 -10.07
C HIS A 323 -16.01 9.68 -10.97
N VAL A 324 -15.28 10.66 -10.45
CA VAL A 324 -14.91 11.89 -11.18
C VAL A 324 -14.17 11.65 -12.51
N ASP A 325 -13.33 10.62 -12.59
CA ASP A 325 -12.58 10.21 -13.79
C ASP A 325 -13.20 8.99 -14.49
N ILE A 326 -14.35 8.49 -14.00
CA ILE A 326 -15.03 7.30 -14.52
C ILE A 326 -16.31 7.69 -15.27
N ASP A 327 -17.21 8.45 -14.62
CA ASP A 327 -18.46 8.95 -15.20
C ASP A 327 -18.20 10.26 -15.97
N VAL A 328 -17.29 10.16 -16.95
CA VAL A 328 -16.75 11.31 -17.68
C VAL A 328 -17.84 12.12 -18.39
N GLY A 329 -17.72 13.44 -18.34
CA GLY A 329 -18.71 14.37 -18.90
C GLY A 329 -19.92 14.63 -18.00
N LYS A 330 -19.96 14.08 -16.78
CA LYS A 330 -20.96 14.39 -15.75
C LYS A 330 -20.28 14.98 -14.51
N VAL A 331 -20.93 15.94 -13.87
CA VAL A 331 -20.48 16.46 -12.57
C VAL A 331 -20.88 15.47 -11.49
N CYS A 332 -19.88 14.86 -10.87
CA CYS A 332 -20.08 13.92 -9.77
C CYS A 332 -20.08 14.64 -8.42
N GLY A 333 -20.86 14.10 -7.47
CA GLY A 333 -20.84 14.50 -6.07
C GLY A 333 -20.68 13.28 -5.17
N VAL A 334 -21.18 13.36 -3.95
CA VAL A 334 -21.12 12.24 -3.00
C VAL A 334 -21.98 11.08 -3.51
N GLY A 335 -21.43 9.86 -3.50
CA GLY A 335 -22.14 8.59 -3.63
C GLY A 335 -22.06 7.76 -2.34
N PRO A 336 -22.50 6.49 -2.36
CA PRO A 336 -22.58 5.69 -1.13
C PRO A 336 -21.23 5.05 -0.72
N GLY A 337 -20.23 5.10 -1.60
CA GLY A 337 -18.99 4.32 -1.49
C GLY A 337 -18.11 4.67 -0.28
N MET A 338 -17.87 5.96 0.00
CA MET A 338 -17.03 6.36 1.13
C MET A 338 -17.67 6.06 2.48
N ALA A 339 -18.98 6.28 2.62
CA ALA A 339 -19.72 5.94 3.84
C ALA A 339 -19.74 4.41 4.08
N PHE A 340 -19.95 3.63 3.02
CA PHE A 340 -19.84 2.17 3.05
C PHE A 340 -18.46 1.74 3.55
N ALA A 341 -17.38 2.19 2.90
CA ALA A 341 -16.02 1.77 3.22
C ALA A 341 -15.60 2.15 4.64
N ASN A 342 -15.94 3.36 5.09
CA ASN A 342 -15.66 3.80 6.45
C ASN A 342 -16.37 2.94 7.49
N GLU A 343 -17.61 2.54 7.23
CA GLU A 343 -18.39 1.69 8.12
C GLU A 343 -17.85 0.25 8.18
N ILE A 344 -17.43 -0.31 7.04
CA ILE A 344 -16.74 -1.60 7.01
C ILE A 344 -15.49 -1.56 7.90
N ILE A 345 -14.63 -0.55 7.74
CA ILE A 345 -13.42 -0.40 8.58
C ILE A 345 -13.76 -0.26 10.05
N ARG A 346 -14.79 0.55 10.39
CA ARG A 346 -15.20 0.79 11.77
C ARG A 346 -15.67 -0.50 12.47
N SER A 347 -16.32 -1.38 11.73
CA SER A 347 -16.94 -2.60 12.26
C SER A 347 -15.99 -3.81 12.35
N HIS A 348 -14.81 -3.77 11.72
CA HIS A 348 -13.79 -4.82 11.86
C HIS A 348 -13.05 -4.70 13.21
N ARG A 349 -13.25 -5.66 14.11
CA ARG A 349 -12.65 -5.68 15.47
C ARG A 349 -11.19 -6.12 15.52
N SER A 350 -10.61 -6.56 14.40
CA SER A 350 -9.28 -7.20 14.38
C SER A 350 -8.51 -6.84 13.11
N GLY A 351 -7.86 -5.67 13.12
CA GLY A 351 -6.62 -5.42 12.37
C GLY A 351 -6.70 -5.10 10.87
N THR A 352 -6.33 -3.87 10.53
CA THR A 352 -5.45 -3.52 9.38
C THR A 352 -5.80 -4.05 7.98
N GLY A 353 -7.09 -4.20 7.62
CA GLY A 353 -7.48 -4.43 6.22
C GLY A 353 -7.47 -3.14 5.40
N ILE A 354 -6.92 -3.17 4.17
CA ILE A 354 -7.10 -2.09 3.19
C ILE A 354 -8.41 -2.36 2.45
N ILE A 355 -9.28 -1.36 2.37
CA ILE A 355 -10.48 -1.40 1.51
C ILE A 355 -10.12 -0.80 0.15
N GLY A 356 -10.35 -1.54 -0.92
CA GLY A 356 -10.21 -1.05 -2.30
C GLY A 356 -11.58 -0.80 -2.94
N LEU A 357 -11.84 0.43 -3.39
CA LEU A 357 -13.05 0.79 -4.12
C LEU A 357 -12.75 0.85 -5.63
N VAL A 358 -13.50 0.10 -6.42
CA VAL A 358 -13.38 0.08 -7.89
C VAL A 358 -14.63 0.74 -8.48
N PRO A 359 -14.60 2.08 -8.71
CA PRO A 359 -15.72 2.80 -9.32
C PRO A 359 -15.87 2.40 -10.79
N CYS A 360 -17.10 2.06 -11.18
CA CYS A 360 -17.46 1.62 -12.53
C CYS A 360 -18.78 2.23 -13.02
N ALA A 361 -19.56 2.91 -12.16
CA ALA A 361 -20.89 3.40 -12.51
C ALA A 361 -20.84 4.51 -13.59
N VAL A 362 -21.87 4.55 -14.44
CA VAL A 362 -22.02 5.54 -15.53
C VAL A 362 -23.45 6.06 -15.60
N GLY A 363 -23.62 7.37 -15.47
CA GLY A 363 -24.93 8.02 -15.32
C GLY A 363 -25.81 7.99 -16.57
N GLY A 364 -27.12 7.73 -16.38
CA GLY A 364 -28.13 7.70 -17.45
C GLY A 364 -28.07 6.44 -18.31
N THR A 365 -27.60 5.33 -17.75
CA THR A 365 -27.48 4.05 -18.47
C THR A 365 -28.59 3.10 -18.03
N SER A 366 -29.31 2.53 -19.01
CA SER A 366 -30.23 1.42 -18.79
C SER A 366 -29.47 0.10 -18.69
N ILE A 367 -30.10 -0.94 -18.13
CA ILE A 367 -29.47 -2.26 -17.95
C ILE A 367 -29.03 -2.89 -19.28
N ASN A 368 -29.67 -2.52 -20.40
CA ASN A 368 -29.27 -2.96 -21.75
C ASN A 368 -27.84 -2.54 -22.13
N LYS A 369 -27.28 -1.50 -21.49
CA LYS A 369 -25.90 -1.05 -21.69
C LYS A 369 -24.87 -1.84 -20.88
N TRP A 370 -25.33 -2.80 -20.07
CA TRP A 370 -24.53 -3.57 -19.13
C TRP A 370 -24.49 -5.07 -19.43
N GLY A 371 -25.11 -5.54 -20.51
CA GLY A 371 -25.02 -6.95 -20.92
C GLY A 371 -23.60 -7.34 -21.35
N LYS A 372 -23.24 -8.62 -21.24
CA LYS A 372 -21.93 -9.14 -21.66
C LYS A 372 -21.59 -8.75 -23.10
N GLY A 373 -20.34 -8.31 -23.33
CA GLY A 373 -19.86 -7.78 -24.61
C GLY A 373 -20.24 -6.32 -24.89
N SER A 374 -20.97 -5.67 -23.98
CA SER A 374 -21.16 -4.22 -24.04
C SER A 374 -19.96 -3.49 -23.44
N ARG A 375 -19.73 -2.25 -23.89
CA ARG A 375 -18.62 -1.42 -23.44
C ARG A 375 -18.55 -1.27 -21.91
N LEU A 376 -19.68 -1.07 -21.22
CA LEU A 376 -19.68 -0.83 -19.77
C LEU A 376 -19.41 -2.11 -18.99
N TYR A 377 -19.97 -3.23 -19.44
CA TYR A 377 -19.68 -4.55 -18.88
C TYR A 377 -18.18 -4.88 -19.01
N ASP A 378 -17.63 -4.77 -20.22
CA ASP A 378 -16.23 -5.10 -20.48
C ASP A 378 -15.28 -4.19 -19.71
N GLN A 379 -15.63 -2.91 -19.55
CA GLN A 379 -14.88 -1.97 -18.72
C GLN A 379 -14.92 -2.36 -17.23
N LEU A 380 -16.08 -2.77 -16.71
CA LEU A 380 -16.20 -3.23 -15.32
C LEU A 380 -15.32 -4.47 -15.09
N VAL A 381 -15.43 -5.49 -15.96
CA VAL A 381 -14.63 -6.73 -15.84
C VAL A 381 -13.13 -6.43 -15.95
N LYS A 382 -12.72 -5.58 -16.91
CA LYS A 382 -11.34 -5.15 -17.04
C LYS A 382 -10.85 -4.48 -15.76
N ARG A 383 -11.57 -3.46 -15.27
CA ARG A 383 -11.17 -2.72 -14.06
C ARG A 383 -11.08 -3.61 -12.83
N ALA A 384 -12.02 -4.54 -12.67
CA ALA A 384 -11.99 -5.53 -11.59
C ALA A 384 -10.75 -6.43 -11.65
N ASN A 385 -10.39 -6.93 -12.84
CA ASN A 385 -9.21 -7.78 -13.03
C ASN A 385 -7.89 -7.00 -12.87
N GLU A 386 -7.81 -5.76 -13.36
CA GLU A 386 -6.63 -4.91 -13.17
C GLU A 386 -6.42 -4.55 -11.70
N ALA A 387 -7.51 -4.28 -10.96
CA ALA A 387 -7.47 -3.98 -9.52
C ALA A 387 -6.86 -5.12 -8.67
N LEU A 388 -6.87 -6.37 -9.18
CA LEU A 388 -6.28 -7.53 -8.53
C LEU A 388 -4.76 -7.67 -8.73
N LYS A 389 -4.17 -6.98 -9.71
CA LYS A 389 -2.74 -7.16 -10.07
C LYS A 389 -1.77 -6.49 -9.11
N ASP A 390 -2.11 -5.33 -8.56
CA ASP A 390 -1.21 -4.55 -7.70
C ASP A 390 -1.35 -4.92 -6.20
N GLY A 391 -0.38 -5.67 -5.68
CA GLY A 391 -0.30 -6.05 -4.25
C GLY A 391 -1.32 -7.10 -3.80
N GLY A 392 -2.09 -7.68 -4.72
CA GLY A 392 -3.13 -8.66 -4.45
C GLY A 392 -4.37 -8.09 -3.75
N GLY A 393 -5.42 -8.90 -3.67
CA GLY A 393 -6.68 -8.56 -3.03
C GLY A 393 -7.75 -9.61 -3.30
N THR A 394 -8.92 -9.42 -2.73
CA THR A 394 -10.09 -10.29 -2.96
C THR A 394 -11.28 -9.41 -3.25
N ILE A 395 -11.98 -9.67 -4.36
CA ILE A 395 -13.26 -9.00 -4.63
C ILE A 395 -14.29 -9.57 -3.66
N ARG A 396 -14.72 -8.75 -2.70
CA ARG A 396 -15.62 -9.13 -1.62
C ARG A 396 -17.09 -8.97 -1.99
N ALA A 397 -17.43 -7.96 -2.79
CA ALA A 397 -18.78 -7.78 -3.32
C ALA A 397 -18.84 -6.82 -4.52
N ILE A 398 -19.95 -6.92 -5.27
CA ILE A 398 -20.41 -5.87 -6.18
C ILE A 398 -21.57 -5.14 -5.52
N LEU A 399 -21.46 -3.81 -5.43
CA LEU A 399 -22.54 -2.91 -5.02
C LEU A 399 -23.15 -2.30 -6.29
N TRP A 400 -24.45 -2.49 -6.47
CA TRP A 400 -25.14 -2.16 -7.73
C TRP A 400 -26.36 -1.28 -7.51
N TYR A 401 -26.29 -0.02 -7.95
CA TYR A 401 -27.43 0.89 -7.92
C TYR A 401 -27.78 1.37 -9.33
N GLN A 402 -28.81 0.76 -9.92
CA GLN A 402 -29.26 1.05 -11.27
C GLN A 402 -30.73 0.68 -11.47
N GLY A 403 -31.41 1.38 -12.37
CA GLY A 403 -32.72 1.03 -12.88
C GLY A 403 -33.58 2.26 -13.22
N GLU A 404 -33.17 3.46 -12.82
CA GLU A 404 -33.96 4.67 -12.97
C GLU A 404 -34.27 4.97 -14.44
N SER A 405 -33.31 4.77 -15.34
CA SER A 405 -33.52 4.96 -16.79
C SER A 405 -34.36 3.84 -17.42
N ASP A 406 -34.39 2.65 -16.83
CA ASP A 406 -35.25 1.54 -17.30
C ASP A 406 -36.74 1.79 -17.00
N THR A 407 -37.06 2.69 -16.06
CA THR A 407 -38.45 3.06 -15.75
C THR A 407 -39.15 3.83 -16.87
N LEU A 408 -38.41 4.35 -17.87
CA LEU A 408 -38.98 4.97 -19.07
C LEU A 408 -39.58 3.94 -20.03
N ASN A 409 -39.10 2.70 -20.00
CA ASN A 409 -39.58 1.63 -20.86
C ASN A 409 -40.80 0.96 -20.23
N LYS A 410 -41.70 0.43 -21.07
CA LYS A 410 -42.84 -0.40 -20.62
C LYS A 410 -42.48 -1.89 -20.54
N ASP A 411 -41.19 -2.21 -20.45
CA ASP A 411 -40.74 -3.59 -20.20
C ASP A 411 -41.43 -4.09 -18.91
N ASP A 412 -41.87 -5.35 -18.91
CA ASP A 412 -42.45 -5.94 -17.72
C ASP A 412 -41.38 -6.23 -16.65
N ASP A 413 -41.84 -6.46 -15.41
CA ASP A 413 -40.97 -6.74 -14.26
C ASP A 413 -40.08 -7.97 -14.48
N GLU A 414 -40.56 -8.98 -15.20
CA GLU A 414 -39.79 -10.18 -15.53
C GLU A 414 -38.65 -9.91 -16.53
N THR A 415 -38.81 -8.95 -17.45
CA THR A 415 -37.75 -8.59 -18.42
C THR A 415 -36.53 -7.96 -17.72
N TYR A 416 -36.73 -6.98 -16.84
CA TYR A 416 -35.61 -6.39 -16.10
C TYR A 416 -34.95 -7.43 -15.18
N LYS A 417 -35.76 -8.21 -14.47
CA LYS A 417 -35.29 -9.27 -13.58
C LYS A 417 -34.45 -10.31 -14.32
N GLY A 418 -34.87 -10.75 -15.51
CA GLY A 418 -34.11 -11.67 -16.36
C GLY A 418 -32.76 -11.10 -16.78
N LYS A 419 -32.71 -9.83 -17.21
CA LYS A 419 -31.47 -9.13 -17.55
C LYS A 419 -30.53 -8.99 -16.34
N MET A 420 -31.09 -8.70 -15.16
CA MET A 420 -30.35 -8.56 -13.92
C MET A 420 -29.75 -9.89 -13.44
N VAL A 421 -30.52 -10.98 -13.49
CA VAL A 421 -30.00 -12.33 -13.18
C VAL A 421 -28.86 -12.68 -14.12
N LYS A 422 -29.07 -12.49 -15.43
CA LYS A 422 -28.05 -12.75 -16.44
C LYS A 422 -26.77 -11.94 -16.21
N LEU A 423 -26.89 -10.65 -15.89
CA LEU A 423 -25.76 -9.78 -15.55
C LEU A 423 -24.94 -10.35 -14.39
N ILE A 424 -25.59 -10.78 -13.31
CA ILE A 424 -24.88 -11.30 -12.13
C ILE A 424 -24.19 -12.63 -12.46
N GLU A 425 -24.83 -13.51 -13.21
CA GLU A 425 -24.25 -14.79 -13.65
C GLU A 425 -23.03 -14.58 -14.55
N ASP A 426 -23.16 -13.70 -15.56
CA ASP A 426 -22.07 -13.37 -16.47
C ASP A 426 -20.88 -12.77 -15.70
N LEU A 427 -21.11 -11.82 -14.78
CA LEU A 427 -20.05 -11.22 -13.95
C LEU A 427 -19.36 -12.25 -13.06
N ARG A 428 -20.12 -13.16 -12.43
CA ARG A 428 -19.56 -14.23 -11.60
C ARG A 428 -18.68 -15.17 -12.43
N LEU A 429 -19.09 -15.47 -13.65
CA LEU A 429 -18.33 -16.33 -14.56
C LEU A 429 -17.04 -15.64 -15.01
N ASP A 430 -17.13 -14.41 -15.52
CA ASP A 430 -15.98 -13.71 -16.12
C ASP A 430 -14.96 -13.20 -15.09
N LEU A 431 -15.39 -13.01 -13.84
CA LEU A 431 -14.49 -12.75 -12.70
C LEU A 431 -14.00 -14.05 -12.03
N ASN A 432 -14.47 -15.22 -12.48
CA ASN A 432 -14.18 -16.53 -11.89
C ASN A 432 -14.51 -16.62 -10.38
N LEU A 433 -15.65 -16.06 -9.99
CA LEU A 433 -16.14 -15.99 -8.61
C LEU A 433 -17.61 -16.45 -8.54
N PRO A 434 -17.90 -17.76 -8.61
CA PRO A 434 -19.27 -18.28 -8.72
C PRO A 434 -20.18 -17.94 -7.52
N SER A 435 -19.59 -17.60 -6.38
CA SER A 435 -20.29 -17.22 -5.15
C SER A 435 -20.19 -15.72 -4.83
N LEU A 436 -19.70 -14.88 -5.75
CA LEU A 436 -19.46 -13.45 -5.50
C LEU A 436 -20.71 -12.77 -4.91
N PRO A 437 -20.62 -12.18 -3.71
CA PRO A 437 -21.69 -11.39 -3.14
C PRO A 437 -22.09 -10.22 -4.05
N PHE A 438 -23.39 -10.05 -4.21
CA PHE A 438 -23.96 -8.98 -5.01
C PHE A 438 -25.04 -8.27 -4.20
N ILE A 439 -24.87 -6.98 -3.94
CA ILE A 439 -25.83 -6.16 -3.20
C ILE A 439 -26.40 -5.14 -4.17
N GLN A 440 -27.65 -5.36 -4.58
CA GLN A 440 -28.39 -4.41 -5.39
C GLN A 440 -29.22 -3.45 -4.53
N ILE A 441 -29.62 -2.33 -5.11
CA ILE A 441 -30.44 -1.32 -4.45
C ILE A 441 -31.80 -1.20 -5.16
N ALA A 442 -32.89 -1.33 -4.42
CA ALA A 442 -34.23 -1.01 -4.90
C ALA A 442 -34.42 0.52 -4.92
N LEU A 443 -34.84 1.06 -6.07
CA LEU A 443 -34.75 2.49 -6.37
C LEU A 443 -35.53 3.40 -5.40
N ALA A 444 -34.95 4.55 -5.06
CA ALA A 444 -35.68 5.62 -4.37
C ALA A 444 -36.62 6.41 -5.29
N SER A 445 -36.27 6.49 -6.58
CA SER A 445 -36.81 7.39 -7.61
C SER A 445 -36.63 6.77 -9.00
N GLY A 446 -37.18 7.39 -10.05
CA GLY A 446 -36.96 6.98 -11.44
C GLY A 446 -37.38 8.06 -12.43
N GLU A 447 -37.02 7.87 -13.71
CA GLU A 447 -37.31 8.83 -14.79
C GLU A 447 -38.73 8.66 -15.37
N GLY A 448 -39.37 7.50 -15.14
CA GLY A 448 -40.71 7.16 -15.61
C GLY A 448 -41.83 7.48 -14.61
N THR A 449 -43.02 6.93 -14.88
CA THR A 449 -44.19 7.12 -13.99
C THR A 449 -44.03 6.38 -12.67
N ASN A 450 -44.74 6.82 -11.62
CA ASN A 450 -44.76 6.12 -10.32
C ASN A 450 -45.11 4.64 -10.45
N THR A 451 -46.03 4.28 -11.36
CA THR A 451 -46.36 2.87 -11.64
C THR A 451 -45.16 2.10 -12.15
N ASN A 452 -44.40 2.67 -13.09
CA ASN A 452 -43.19 2.03 -13.62
C ASN A 452 -42.09 1.92 -12.56
N ILE A 453 -41.96 2.93 -11.70
CA ILE A 453 -41.01 2.90 -10.57
C ILE A 453 -41.36 1.76 -9.61
N GLU A 454 -42.63 1.61 -9.21
CA GLU A 454 -43.05 0.52 -8.32
C GLU A 454 -42.91 -0.86 -8.97
N MET A 455 -43.17 -0.99 -10.28
CA MET A 455 -42.90 -2.24 -11.02
C MET A 455 -41.41 -2.58 -11.04
N MET A 456 -40.54 -1.60 -11.29
CA MET A 456 -39.08 -1.77 -11.26
C MET A 456 -38.60 -2.20 -9.87
N ARG A 457 -39.08 -1.53 -8.82
CA ARG A 457 -38.77 -1.89 -7.43
C ARG A 457 -39.24 -3.31 -7.10
N LYS A 458 -40.44 -3.70 -7.53
CA LYS A 458 -40.96 -5.07 -7.37
C LYS A 458 -40.04 -6.09 -8.05
N ALA A 459 -39.54 -5.80 -9.26
CA ALA A 459 -38.57 -6.64 -9.95
C ALA A 459 -37.27 -6.79 -9.14
N GLN A 460 -36.67 -5.67 -8.70
CA GLN A 460 -35.43 -5.64 -7.93
C GLN A 460 -35.54 -6.40 -6.59
N MET A 461 -36.65 -6.22 -5.87
CA MET A 461 -36.90 -6.91 -4.60
C MET A 461 -37.30 -8.39 -4.80
N GLY A 462 -37.84 -8.74 -5.96
CA GLY A 462 -38.28 -10.09 -6.30
C GLY A 462 -37.17 -11.06 -6.72
N ILE A 463 -35.93 -10.58 -6.94
CA ILE A 463 -34.78 -11.43 -7.32
C ILE A 463 -34.37 -12.31 -6.14
N LYS A 464 -34.56 -13.62 -6.28
CA LYS A 464 -34.13 -14.64 -5.32
C LYS A 464 -32.98 -15.44 -5.90
N MET A 465 -31.75 -15.08 -5.53
CA MET A 465 -30.55 -15.79 -5.95
C MET A 465 -29.54 -15.91 -4.80
N LYS A 466 -28.77 -17.01 -4.78
CA LYS A 466 -27.74 -17.23 -3.76
C LYS A 466 -26.73 -16.09 -3.77
N ASN A 467 -26.35 -15.63 -2.58
CA ASN A 467 -25.41 -14.53 -2.35
C ASN A 467 -25.82 -13.20 -3.02
N VAL A 468 -27.12 -13.00 -3.26
CA VAL A 468 -27.68 -11.71 -3.70
C VAL A 468 -28.54 -11.12 -2.59
N LYS A 469 -28.35 -9.84 -2.30
CA LYS A 469 -29.17 -9.07 -1.35
C LYS A 469 -29.67 -7.80 -2.02
N CYS A 470 -30.82 -7.31 -1.56
CA CYS A 470 -31.43 -6.08 -2.05
C CYS A 470 -31.63 -5.13 -0.87
N VAL A 471 -31.08 -3.91 -0.97
CA VAL A 471 -31.26 -2.83 0.01
C VAL A 471 -32.30 -1.86 -0.53
N ASP A 472 -33.25 -1.44 0.31
CA ASP A 472 -34.28 -0.49 -0.10
C ASP A 472 -33.85 0.97 0.15
N ALA A 473 -33.85 1.77 -0.92
CA ALA A 473 -33.59 3.21 -0.88
C ALA A 473 -34.87 4.06 -0.83
N LYS A 474 -36.07 3.46 -0.86
CA LYS A 474 -37.35 4.20 -0.79
C LYS A 474 -37.43 5.13 0.42
N GLY A 475 -37.90 6.35 0.18
CA GLY A 475 -38.08 7.36 1.21
C GLY A 475 -36.79 8.07 1.63
N LEU A 476 -35.64 7.73 1.05
CA LEU A 476 -34.44 8.56 1.20
C LEU A 476 -34.66 9.91 0.49
N PRO A 477 -34.34 11.04 1.14
CA PRO A 477 -34.47 12.37 0.53
C PRO A 477 -33.74 12.50 -0.81
N LEU A 478 -34.39 13.19 -1.74
CA LEU A 478 -33.87 13.48 -3.07
C LEU A 478 -33.39 14.93 -3.16
N ASN A 479 -32.49 15.19 -4.10
CA ASN A 479 -32.12 16.53 -4.54
C ASN A 479 -33.34 17.23 -5.16
N ALA A 480 -33.19 18.52 -5.46
CA ALA A 480 -34.24 19.35 -6.06
C ALA A 480 -34.74 18.83 -7.44
N ASP A 481 -33.97 17.97 -8.10
CA ASP A 481 -34.36 17.31 -9.36
C ASP A 481 -35.36 16.16 -9.16
N ASN A 482 -35.67 15.78 -7.91
CA ASN A 482 -36.53 14.65 -7.56
C ASN A 482 -36.08 13.31 -8.17
N LEU A 483 -34.80 13.18 -8.51
CA LEU A 483 -34.24 11.99 -9.14
C LEU A 483 -33.03 11.46 -8.37
N HIS A 484 -32.12 12.34 -7.96
CA HIS A 484 -30.89 11.91 -7.32
C HIS A 484 -30.96 11.99 -5.80
N LEU A 485 -30.26 11.10 -5.10
CA LEU A 485 -30.16 11.15 -3.63
C LEU A 485 -29.37 12.38 -3.17
N THR A 486 -29.78 12.97 -2.04
CA THR A 486 -28.96 13.99 -1.35
C THR A 486 -27.68 13.39 -0.76
N THR A 487 -26.69 14.23 -0.43
CA THR A 487 -25.46 13.80 0.27
C THR A 487 -25.75 12.96 1.52
N MET A 488 -26.71 13.38 2.36
CA MET A 488 -27.03 12.63 3.58
C MET A 488 -27.83 11.35 3.31
N SER A 489 -28.57 11.30 2.20
CA SER A 489 -29.21 10.07 1.73
C SER A 489 -28.19 9.05 1.27
N GLU A 490 -27.14 9.49 0.57
CA GLU A 490 -26.03 8.62 0.16
C GLU A 490 -25.24 8.09 1.35
N VAL A 491 -25.02 8.90 2.39
CA VAL A 491 -24.46 8.42 3.66
C VAL A 491 -25.31 7.30 4.26
N LYS A 492 -26.63 7.54 4.39
CA LYS A 492 -27.56 6.53 4.93
C LYS A 492 -27.58 5.25 4.09
N LEU A 493 -27.52 5.37 2.77
CA LEU A 493 -27.46 4.23 1.87
C LEU A 493 -26.14 3.46 2.03
N GLY A 494 -25.00 4.13 2.06
CA GLY A 494 -23.69 3.53 2.30
C GLY A 494 -23.64 2.73 3.61
N LEU A 495 -24.22 3.27 4.69
CA LEU A 495 -24.35 2.55 5.95
C LEU A 495 -25.23 1.31 5.81
N LYS A 496 -26.41 1.40 5.17
CA LYS A 496 -27.29 0.25 4.92
C LYS A 496 -26.59 -0.85 4.11
N LEU A 497 -25.79 -0.47 3.11
CA LEU A 497 -25.00 -1.40 2.31
C LEU A 497 -23.94 -2.10 3.18
N ALA A 498 -23.24 -1.36 4.04
CA ALA A 498 -22.22 -1.91 4.92
C ALA A 498 -22.82 -2.90 5.93
N TYR A 499 -23.92 -2.52 6.58
CA TYR A 499 -24.64 -3.43 7.48
C TYR A 499 -25.12 -4.69 6.76
N THR A 500 -25.67 -4.55 5.55
CA THR A 500 -26.14 -5.70 4.76
C THR A 500 -25.00 -6.63 4.42
N PHE A 501 -23.84 -6.08 4.02
CA PHE A 501 -22.64 -6.85 3.72
C PHE A 501 -22.14 -7.60 4.96
N LEU A 502 -21.96 -6.89 6.08
CA LEU A 502 -21.46 -7.46 7.33
C LEU A 502 -22.38 -8.55 7.90
N LEU A 503 -23.69 -8.37 7.84
CA LEU A 503 -24.64 -9.37 8.36
C LEU A 503 -24.78 -10.58 7.45
N SER A 504 -24.62 -10.41 6.13
CA SER A 504 -24.91 -11.47 5.16
C SER A 504 -23.68 -12.26 4.72
N PHE A 505 -22.49 -11.66 4.77
CA PHE A 505 -21.31 -12.18 4.08
C PHE A 505 -20.01 -12.20 4.90
N SER A 506 -20.01 -11.68 6.14
CA SER A 506 -18.78 -11.64 6.97
C SER A 506 -18.22 -13.01 7.37
N HIS A 507 -18.96 -14.10 7.17
CA HIS A 507 -18.49 -15.46 7.44
C HIS A 507 -17.76 -16.14 6.27
N PHE A 508 -17.67 -15.50 5.10
CA PHE A 508 -16.90 -16.00 3.96
C PHE A 508 -15.45 -15.48 4.07
N HIS A 509 -14.61 -16.21 4.79
CA HIS A 509 -13.16 -16.01 4.82
C HIS A 509 -12.49 -16.83 3.71
#